data_AF-A0A1Q3L0J4-F1
#
_entry.id   AF-A0A1Q3L0J4-F1
#
_cell.length_a   1.000
_cell.length_b   1.000
_cell.length_c   1.000
_cell.angle_alpha   90.00
_cell.angle_beta   90.00
_cell.angle_gamma   90.00
#
_symmetry.space_group_name_H-M   'P 1'
#
loop_
_entity.id
_entity.type
_entity.pdbx_description
1 polymer ?
#
loop_
_entity_poly.entity_id
_entity_poly.type
_entity_poly.pdbx_seq_one_letter_code
_entity_poly.pdbx_strand_id
1 'polypeptide(L)'
;MDTEVDLFVQAFWVKCRETIRPEFDAAIETLRAAGHEASVATLEFSPDQAGSPDAAPAIVLTVRPQGSSASPALHIRGDVVTKEVTAVSALETPRRYDLAEIDAAVVKRELAATFPTLLAAH
;
A
#
# COMPACT_ATOMS: atom_id res chain seq x y z
N MET A 1 -23.97 -8.48 -7.89
CA MET A 1 -22.56 -8.36 -7.52
C MET A 1 -21.76 -8.89 -8.69
N ASP A 2 -20.82 -8.11 -9.21
CA ASP A 2 -20.05 -8.47 -10.39
C ASP A 2 -18.97 -9.50 -10.02
N THR A 3 -19.06 -10.71 -10.58
CA THR A 3 -18.17 -11.83 -10.24
C THR A 3 -16.71 -11.52 -10.56
N GLU A 4 -16.43 -10.71 -11.58
CA GLU A 4 -15.05 -10.36 -11.95
C GLU A 4 -14.43 -9.39 -10.96
N VAL A 5 -15.22 -8.43 -10.46
CA VAL A 5 -14.78 -7.52 -9.40
C VAL A 5 -14.46 -8.29 -8.12
N ASP A 6 -15.32 -9.24 -7.73
CA ASP A 6 -15.07 -10.06 -6.53
C ASP A 6 -13.78 -10.87 -6.66
N LEU A 7 -13.54 -11.50 -7.82
CA LEU A 7 -12.30 -12.22 -8.10
C LEU A 7 -11.06 -11.32 -8.03
N PHE A 8 -11.13 -10.11 -8.58
CA PHE A 8 -10.02 -9.15 -8.51
C PHE A 8 -9.76 -8.71 -7.08
N VAL A 9 -10.79 -8.35 -6.32
CA VAL A 9 -10.67 -7.93 -4.91
C VAL A 9 -10.06 -9.06 -4.07
N GLN A 10 -10.51 -10.31 -4.27
CA GLN A 10 -9.92 -11.48 -3.62
C GLN A 10 -8.45 -11.67 -3.98
N ALA A 11 -8.11 -11.62 -5.27
CA ALA A 11 -6.73 -11.75 -5.73
C ALA A 11 -5.83 -10.62 -5.18
N PHE A 12 -6.35 -9.39 -5.11
CA PHE A 12 -5.68 -8.25 -4.49
C PHE A 12 -5.41 -8.49 -3.00
N TRP A 13 -6.39 -8.99 -2.25
CA TRP A 13 -6.19 -9.30 -0.83
C TRP A 13 -5.24 -10.46 -0.59
N VAL A 14 -5.27 -11.49 -1.44
CA VAL A 14 -4.29 -12.58 -1.42
C VAL A 14 -2.89 -12.00 -1.63
N LYS A 15 -2.71 -11.16 -2.65
CA LYS A 15 -1.44 -10.49 -2.93
C LYS A 15 -0.97 -9.59 -1.79
N CYS A 16 -1.91 -8.86 -1.18
CA CYS A 16 -1.64 -8.06 0.00
C CYS A 16 -1.16 -8.94 1.15
N ARG A 17 -1.81 -10.07 1.42
CA ARG A 17 -1.45 -10.95 2.53
C ARG A 17 -0.12 -11.68 2.31
N GLU A 18 0.14 -12.15 1.10
CA GLU A 18 1.31 -12.98 0.79
C GLU A 18 2.57 -12.16 0.49
N THR A 19 2.43 -10.94 -0.02
CA THR A 19 3.57 -10.13 -0.48
C THR A 19 3.63 -8.76 0.19
N ILE A 20 2.56 -7.95 0.13
CA ILE A 20 2.64 -6.55 0.57
C ILE A 20 2.72 -6.43 2.09
N ARG A 21 1.89 -7.20 2.81
CA ARG A 21 1.79 -7.19 4.27
C ARG A 21 3.08 -7.61 4.97
N PRO A 22 3.76 -8.72 4.61
CA PRO A 22 5.02 -9.08 5.25
C PRO A 22 6.10 -8.02 5.01
N GLU A 23 6.14 -7.41 3.82
CA GLU A 23 7.08 -6.33 3.50
C GLU A 23 6.77 -5.05 4.31
N PHE A 24 5.49 -4.71 4.48
CA PHE A 24 5.07 -3.60 5.33
C PHE A 24 5.39 -3.87 6.79
N ASP A 25 5.20 -5.10 7.28
CA ASP A 25 5.51 -5.49 8.65
C ASP A 25 7.01 -5.37 8.93
N ALA A 26 7.86 -5.89 8.04
CA ALA A 26 9.31 -5.76 8.13
C ALA A 26 9.77 -4.28 8.12
N ALA A 27 9.14 -3.44 7.29
CA ALA A 27 9.39 -2.00 7.29
C ALA A 27 8.95 -1.34 8.60
N ILE A 28 7.77 -1.70 9.13
CA ILE A 28 7.26 -1.21 10.42
C ILE A 28 8.22 -1.59 11.55
N GLU A 29 8.70 -2.83 11.61
CA GLU A 29 9.65 -3.28 12.62
C GLU A 29 10.95 -2.46 12.56
N THR A 30 11.48 -2.25 11.36
CA THR A 30 12.70 -1.44 11.15
C THR A 30 12.49 0.01 11.58
N LEU A 31 11.37 0.62 11.19
CA LEU A 31 11.04 2.00 11.53
C LEU A 31 10.81 2.17 13.05
N ARG A 32 10.14 1.21 13.69
CA ARG A 32 9.95 1.21 15.15
C ARG A 32 11.24 1.02 15.90
N ALA A 33 12.15 0.16 15.41
CA ALA A 33 13.49 0.01 15.97
C ALA A 33 14.29 1.32 15.91
N ALA A 34 14.09 2.14 14.88
CA ALA A 34 14.65 3.49 14.76
C ALA A 34 13.91 4.56 15.59
N GLY A 35 12.88 4.19 16.36
CA GLY A 35 12.10 5.10 17.22
C GLY A 35 10.93 5.81 16.52
N HIS A 36 10.64 5.47 15.26
CA HIS A 36 9.50 6.03 14.52
C HIS A 36 8.21 5.25 14.80
N GLU A 37 7.06 5.93 14.76
CA GLU A 37 5.76 5.26 14.86
C GLU A 37 5.30 4.87 13.45
N ALA A 38 4.99 3.60 13.22
CA ALA A 38 4.45 3.12 11.95
C ALA A 38 3.22 2.25 12.18
N SER A 39 2.22 2.43 11.32
CA SER A 39 0.93 1.75 11.40
C SER A 39 0.41 1.42 10.01
N VAL A 40 -0.25 0.27 9.89
CA VAL A 40 -0.88 -0.19 8.66
C VAL A 40 -2.39 -0.20 8.83
N ALA A 41 -3.09 0.41 7.89
CA ALA A 41 -4.54 0.42 7.79
C ALA A 41 -4.97 -0.28 6.49
N THR A 42 -6.11 -0.96 6.54
CA THR A 42 -6.74 -1.58 5.38
C THR A 42 -8.09 -0.93 5.15
N LEU A 43 -8.37 -0.58 3.91
CA LEU A 43 -9.65 -0.06 3.44
C LEU A 43 -10.32 -1.16 2.62
N GLU A 44 -11.47 -1.60 3.09
CA GLU A 44 -12.23 -2.68 2.45
C GLU A 44 -13.03 -2.16 1.25
N PHE A 45 -13.17 -3.02 0.23
CA PHE A 45 -13.95 -2.68 -0.96
C PHE A 45 -15.43 -2.47 -0.61
N SER A 46 -16.00 -1.36 -1.07
CA SER A 46 -17.42 -1.04 -0.85
C SER A 46 -18.22 -1.14 -2.15
N PRO A 47 -19.01 -2.20 -2.36
CA PRO A 47 -19.74 -2.41 -3.61
C PRO A 47 -20.81 -1.35 -3.90
N ASP A 48 -21.34 -0.71 -2.87
CA ASP A 48 -22.34 0.37 -2.97
C ASP A 48 -21.77 1.64 -3.67
N GLN A 49 -20.44 1.79 -3.65
CA GLN A 49 -19.74 2.96 -4.18
C GLN A 49 -18.75 2.57 -5.30
N ALA A 50 -18.93 1.43 -5.97
CA ALA A 50 -17.94 0.84 -6.90
C ALA A 50 -17.40 1.76 -8.01
N GLY A 51 -18.09 2.87 -8.34
CA GLY A 51 -17.61 3.90 -9.28
C GLY A 51 -16.74 4.99 -8.68
N SER A 52 -16.55 4.99 -7.36
CA SER A 52 -15.77 5.97 -6.61
C SER A 52 -14.37 5.43 -6.31
N PRO A 53 -13.31 6.24 -6.47
CA PRO A 53 -11.95 5.82 -6.13
C PRO A 53 -11.79 5.48 -4.64
N ASP A 54 -12.70 5.95 -3.80
CA ASP A 54 -12.74 5.67 -2.36
C ASP A 54 -13.32 4.29 -2.02
N ALA A 55 -14.02 3.66 -2.97
CA ALA A 55 -14.64 2.35 -2.78
C ALA A 55 -13.69 1.19 -3.07
N ALA A 56 -12.54 1.46 -3.69
CA ALA A 56 -11.53 0.48 -4.05
C ALA A 56 -10.84 -0.11 -2.81
N PRO A 57 -10.53 -1.43 -2.79
CA PRO A 57 -9.74 -2.00 -1.70
C PRO A 57 -8.34 -1.35 -1.68
N ALA A 58 -7.86 -1.00 -0.49
CA ALA A 58 -6.53 -0.44 -0.35
C ALA A 58 -5.84 -0.86 0.96
N ILE A 59 -4.52 -0.90 0.93
CA ILE A 59 -3.68 -1.03 2.12
C ILE A 59 -2.78 0.20 2.22
N VAL A 60 -2.76 0.80 3.40
CA VAL A 60 -2.13 2.08 3.68
C VAL A 60 -1.09 1.87 4.78
N LEU A 61 0.17 2.15 4.50
CA LEU A 61 1.22 2.26 5.52
C LEU A 61 1.46 3.72 5.84
N THR A 62 1.20 4.12 7.07
CA THR A 62 1.46 5.47 7.58
C THR A 62 2.62 5.43 8.55
N VAL A 63 3.59 6.30 8.33
CA VAL A 63 4.78 6.43 9.17
C VAL A 63 4.81 7.84 9.75
N ARG A 64 5.06 7.93 11.05
CA ARG A 64 5.25 9.14 11.84
C ARG A 64 6.68 9.15 12.37
N PRO A 65 7.59 9.88 11.72
CA PRO A 65 8.96 10.00 12.17
C PRO A 65 9.01 10.69 13.53
N GLN A 66 9.86 10.18 14.41
CA GLN A 66 10.12 10.79 15.71
C GLN A 66 10.60 12.24 15.55
N GLY A 67 9.93 13.18 16.20
CA GLY A 67 10.27 14.60 16.15
C GLY A 67 9.82 15.33 14.88
N SER A 68 9.07 14.68 13.99
CA SER A 68 8.50 15.31 12.79
C SER A 68 6.97 15.30 12.83
N SER A 69 6.36 16.41 12.40
CA SER A 69 4.91 16.50 12.20
C SER A 69 4.47 15.91 10.86
N ALA A 70 5.42 15.55 9.99
CA ALA A 70 5.11 14.90 8.71
C ALA A 70 4.67 13.46 8.95
N SER A 71 3.60 13.03 8.30
CA SER A 71 3.13 11.64 8.33
C SER A 71 3.08 11.09 6.90
N PRO A 72 4.24 10.78 6.29
CA PRO A 72 4.24 10.14 4.99
C PRO A 72 3.43 8.84 5.04
N ALA A 73 2.66 8.61 3.97
CA ALA A 73 1.88 7.40 3.81
C ALA A 73 2.06 6.83 2.40
N LEU A 74 2.13 5.50 2.32
CA LEU A 74 2.11 4.73 1.09
C LEU A 74 0.76 4.03 0.99
N HIS A 75 -0.02 4.36 -0.04
CA HIS A 75 -1.32 3.75 -0.30
C HIS A 75 -1.19 2.82 -1.50
N ILE A 76 -1.46 1.53 -1.32
CA ILE A 76 -1.58 0.58 -2.41
C ILE A 76 -3.06 0.30 -2.60
N ARG A 77 -3.63 0.76 -3.73
CA ARG A 77 -5.06 0.67 -4.04
C ARG A 77 -5.28 -0.26 -5.24
N GLY A 78 -6.18 -1.23 -5.11
CA GLY A 78 -6.63 -2.04 -6.25
C GLY A 78 -7.74 -1.33 -7.01
N ASP A 79 -7.46 -0.83 -8.20
CA ASP A 79 -8.47 -0.28 -9.10
C ASP A 79 -9.29 -1.41 -9.71
N VAL A 80 -10.54 -1.55 -9.27
CA VAL A 80 -11.46 -2.60 -9.74
C VAL A 80 -11.98 -2.36 -11.16
N VAL A 81 -11.87 -1.13 -11.67
CA VAL A 81 -12.37 -0.74 -13.01
C VAL A 81 -11.33 -1.08 -14.06
N THR A 82 -10.07 -0.70 -13.84
CA THR A 82 -8.96 -1.01 -14.74
C THR A 82 -8.30 -2.35 -14.45
N LYS A 83 -8.63 -2.98 -13.30
CA LYS A 83 -8.02 -4.23 -12.80
C LYS A 83 -6.51 -4.09 -12.58
N GLU A 84 -6.07 -2.89 -12.21
CA GLU A 84 -4.68 -2.58 -11.91
C GLU A 84 -4.51 -2.20 -10.44
N VAL A 85 -3.28 -2.20 -9.96
CA VAL A 85 -2.95 -1.72 -8.62
C VAL A 85 -2.18 -0.43 -8.73
N THR A 86 -2.66 0.59 -8.06
CA THR A 86 -2.03 1.90 -8.01
C THR A 86 -1.35 2.11 -6.66
N ALA A 87 -0.04 2.34 -6.68
CA ALA A 87 0.72 2.82 -5.54
C ALA A 87 0.72 4.36 -5.54
N VAL A 88 0.13 4.95 -4.51
CA VAL A 88 0.08 6.40 -4.28
C VAL A 88 0.93 6.72 -3.07
N SER A 89 2.05 7.39 -3.33
CA SER A 89 2.92 7.97 -2.30
C SER A 89 2.56 9.44 -2.11
N ALA A 90 2.56 9.93 -0.88
CA ALA A 90 2.26 11.35 -0.59
C ALA A 90 3.20 12.37 -1.28
N LEU A 91 4.34 11.90 -1.80
CA LEU A 91 5.41 12.72 -2.38
C LEU A 91 5.53 12.61 -3.92
N GLU A 92 4.80 11.70 -4.59
CA GLU A 92 5.04 11.34 -5.99
C GLU A 92 3.78 11.13 -6.84
N THR A 93 3.99 11.05 -8.16
CA THR A 93 2.99 10.64 -9.15
C THR A 93 2.55 9.19 -8.87
N PRO A 94 1.23 8.89 -8.89
CA PRO A 94 0.74 7.53 -8.67
C PRO A 94 1.31 6.57 -9.71
N ARG A 95 1.90 5.46 -9.26
CA ARG A 95 2.44 4.41 -10.14
C ARG A 95 1.42 3.28 -10.27
N ARG A 96 1.17 2.86 -11.50
CA ARG A 96 0.28 1.73 -11.80
C ARG A 96 1.11 0.49 -12.05
N TYR A 97 0.64 -0.62 -11.49
CA TYR A 97 1.23 -1.94 -11.57
C TYR A 97 0.14 -2.94 -11.93
N ASP A 98 0.47 -3.93 -12.74
CA ASP A 98 -0.37 -5.11 -12.83
C ASP A 98 -0.28 -5.91 -11.52
N LEU A 99 -1.38 -6.54 -11.10
CA LEU A 99 -1.41 -7.34 -9.89
C LEU A 99 -0.38 -8.49 -9.92
N ALA A 100 -0.13 -9.07 -11.10
CA ALA A 100 0.85 -10.12 -11.30
C ALA A 100 2.30 -9.62 -11.13
N GLU A 101 2.56 -8.37 -11.51
CA GLU A 101 3.88 -7.74 -11.45
C GLU A 101 4.26 -7.26 -10.04
N ILE A 102 3.29 -7.15 -9.13
CA ILE A 102 3.61 -6.80 -7.74
C ILE A 102 4.38 -7.96 -7.12
N ASP A 103 5.61 -7.71 -6.70
CA ASP A 103 6.40 -8.67 -5.93
C ASP A 103 7.10 -7.95 -4.79
N ALA A 104 7.81 -8.70 -3.95
CA ALA A 104 8.50 -8.12 -2.80
C ALA A 104 9.50 -7.04 -3.23
N ALA A 105 10.13 -7.15 -4.41
CA ALA A 105 11.07 -6.12 -4.88
C ALA A 105 10.34 -4.84 -5.29
N VAL A 106 9.17 -4.95 -5.94
CA VAL A 106 8.31 -3.79 -6.22
C VAL A 106 7.87 -3.10 -4.94
N VAL A 107 7.38 -3.85 -3.95
CA VAL A 107 6.92 -3.27 -2.67
C VAL A 107 8.07 -2.59 -1.93
N LYS A 108 9.25 -3.22 -1.85
CA LYS A 108 10.46 -2.62 -1.27
C LYS A 108 10.87 -1.34 -1.99
N ARG A 109 10.78 -1.31 -3.32
CA ARG A 109 11.09 -0.13 -4.11
C ARG A 109 10.14 1.02 -3.79
N GLU A 110 8.84 0.74 -3.69
CA GLU A 110 7.86 1.76 -3.34
C GLU A 110 8.07 2.25 -1.90
N LEU A 111 8.32 1.34 -0.95
CA LEU A 111 8.70 1.70 0.43
C LEU A 111 9.93 2.62 0.46
N ALA A 112 10.99 2.27 -0.26
CA ALA A 112 12.20 3.08 -0.33
C ALA A 112 11.96 4.43 -1.04
N ALA A 113 11.06 4.49 -2.02
CA ALA A 113 10.69 5.73 -2.71
C ALA A 113 9.81 6.65 -1.85
N THR A 114 8.87 6.08 -1.08
CA THR A 114 7.99 6.85 -0.17
C THR A 114 8.71 7.29 1.10
N PHE A 115 9.59 6.44 1.63
CA PHE A 115 10.29 6.65 2.90
C PHE A 115 11.82 6.68 2.74
N PRO A 116 12.37 7.44 1.76
CA PRO A 116 13.79 7.36 1.42
C PRO A 116 14.66 7.78 2.59
N THR A 117 14.31 8.83 3.32
CA THR A 117 15.10 9.31 4.46
C THR A 117 14.97 8.45 5.71
N LEU A 118 13.90 7.64 5.82
CA LEU A 118 13.65 6.79 6.99
C LEU A 118 14.22 5.38 6.80
N LEU A 119 14.28 4.90 5.55
CA LEU A 119 14.79 3.57 5.20
C LEU A 119 16.22 3.60 4.61
N ALA A 120 16.77 4.76 4.21
CA ALA A 120 18.14 4.84 3.67
C ALA A 120 19.26 4.73 4.73
N ALA A 121 18.92 4.59 6.01
CA ALA A 121 19.91 4.58 7.11
C ALA A 121 20.32 3.17 7.60
N HIS A 122 19.99 2.10 6.86
CA HIS A 122 20.41 0.73 7.22
C HIS A 122 21.11 -0.02 6.09
#